data_AF-A0A535DWK3-F1
#
_entry.id   AF-A0A535DWK3-F1
#
_cell.length_a   1.000
_cell.length_b   1.000
_cell.length_c   1.000
_cell.angle_alpha   90.00
_cell.angle_beta   90.00
_cell.angle_gamma   90.00
#
_symmetry.space_group_name_H-M   'P 1'
#
loop_
_entity.id
_entity.type
_entity.pdbx_description
1 polymer ?
#
loop_
_entity_poly.entity_id
_entity_poly.type
_entity_poly.pdbx_seq_one_letter_code
_entity_poly.pdbx_strand_id
1 'polypeptide(L)'
;MARRGTSGQPRSHICGGLPVTESKDMVRVGSRVCVNDADGPVEFSIVVPAEADVAEARVSAESPLGRALLGRHVGDEVRYRAPGGVLAVTVVEVHG
;
A
#
# COMPACT_ATOMS: atom_id res chain seq x y z
N MET A 1 33.49 2.09 28.35
CA MET A 1 32.31 1.23 28.07
C MET A 1 31.06 2.09 28.11
N ALA A 2 30.55 2.54 26.97
CA ALA A 2 29.24 3.18 26.88
C ALA A 2 28.57 2.69 25.60
N ARG A 3 27.78 1.62 25.74
CA ARG A 3 26.88 1.12 24.72
C ARG A 3 25.66 2.03 24.69
N ARG A 4 25.51 2.84 23.64
CA ARG A 4 24.26 3.52 23.27
C ARG A 4 24.13 3.27 21.77
N GLY A 5 23.42 2.21 21.35
CA GLY A 5 21.97 2.12 21.46
C GLY A 5 21.41 2.74 20.18
N THR A 6 21.35 1.95 19.12
CA THR A 6 20.73 2.30 17.83
C THR A 6 19.25 2.57 18.07
N SER A 7 18.89 3.84 18.26
CA SER A 7 17.48 4.24 18.31
C SER A 7 16.98 4.37 16.87
N GLY A 8 16.71 3.21 16.25
CA GLY A 8 15.87 3.14 15.06
C GLY A 8 14.51 3.74 15.41
N GLN A 9 14.05 4.69 14.61
CA GLN A 9 12.78 5.37 14.81
C GLN A 9 11.62 4.36 14.97
N PRO A 10 10.63 4.64 15.85
CA PRO A 10 9.49 3.75 16.06
C PRO A 10 8.63 3.66 14.80
N ARG A 11 8.60 2.49 14.14
CA ARG A 11 7.82 2.18 12.92
C ARG A 11 6.31 1.99 13.19
N SER A 12 5.71 2.80 14.07
CA SER A 12 4.40 2.46 14.67
C SER A 12 3.16 3.14 14.06
N HIS A 13 3.26 3.83 12.93
CA HIS A 13 2.10 4.52 12.33
C HIS A 13 1.83 4.21 10.85
N ILE A 14 2.57 3.28 10.23
CA ILE A 14 2.52 3.05 8.77
C ILE A 14 1.16 2.60 8.22
N CYS A 15 0.26 2.04 9.05
CA CYS A 15 -1.16 1.83 8.70
C CYS A 15 -2.04 1.90 9.98
N GLY A 16 -1.64 2.70 10.97
CA GLY A 16 -2.12 2.51 12.35
C GLY A 16 -2.81 3.72 12.94
N GLY A 17 -4.13 3.84 12.75
CA GLY A 17 -4.94 4.66 13.64
C GLY A 17 -6.27 5.13 13.10
N LEU A 18 -7.26 4.24 12.96
CA LEU A 18 -8.68 4.40 13.34
C LEU A 18 -9.48 3.18 12.82
N PRO A 19 -10.62 2.80 13.45
CA PRO A 19 -11.44 1.70 12.96
C PRO A 19 -12.11 2.12 11.63
N VAL A 20 -11.73 1.50 10.52
CA VAL A 20 -12.42 1.68 9.24
C VAL A 20 -13.87 1.20 9.38
N THR A 21 -14.79 2.17 9.38
CA THR A 21 -16.23 1.99 9.37
C THR A 21 -16.76 2.91 8.27
N GLU A 22 -17.19 2.31 7.16
CA GLU A 22 -18.20 2.77 6.18
C GLU A 22 -17.84 2.29 4.76
N SER A 23 -18.26 1.06 4.47
CA SER A 23 -18.84 0.61 3.19
C SER A 23 -18.10 0.93 1.87
N LYS A 24 -16.79 1.12 1.91
CA LYS A 24 -15.96 1.39 0.73
C LYS A 24 -14.67 0.59 0.75
N ASP A 25 -14.81 -0.70 1.01
CA ASP A 25 -13.71 -1.66 1.06
C ASP A 25 -13.06 -1.90 -0.30
N MET A 26 -13.63 -1.38 -1.38
CA MET A 26 -13.16 -1.60 -2.76
C MET A 26 -12.21 -0.50 -3.24
N VAL A 27 -11.02 -0.92 -3.67
CA VAL A 27 -10.00 -0.06 -4.27
C VAL A 27 -10.49 0.56 -5.58
N ARG A 28 -10.46 1.90 -5.64
CA ARG A 28 -10.78 2.69 -6.85
C ARG A 28 -9.65 3.67 -7.14
N VAL A 29 -9.70 4.29 -8.32
CA VAL A 29 -8.83 5.43 -8.63
C VAL A 29 -9.18 6.59 -7.70
N GLY A 30 -8.15 7.20 -7.11
CA GLY A 30 -8.25 8.19 -6.04
C GLY A 30 -8.22 7.60 -4.63
N SER A 31 -8.26 6.26 -4.48
CA SER A 31 -8.21 5.61 -3.17
C SER A 31 -6.77 5.38 -2.70
N ARG A 32 -6.57 5.52 -1.39
CA ARG A 32 -5.34 5.23 -0.66
C ARG A 32 -5.45 3.85 -0.06
N VAL A 33 -4.51 2.98 -0.40
CA VAL A 33 -4.54 1.54 -0.10
C VAL A 33 -3.30 1.20 0.70
N CYS A 34 -3.49 0.63 1.88
CA CYS A 34 -2.41 0.05 2.65
C CYS A 34 -2.34 -1.43 2.31
N VAL A 35 -1.18 -1.89 1.84
CA VAL A 35 -0.91 -3.29 1.52
C VAL A 35 0.24 -3.79 2.38
N ASN A 36 0.21 -5.06 2.75
CA ASN A 36 1.30 -5.70 3.47
C ASN A 36 2.13 -6.53 2.49
N ASP A 37 3.41 -6.18 2.37
CA ASP A 37 4.44 -6.91 1.63
C ASP A 37 5.30 -7.76 2.60
N ALA A 38 6.27 -8.50 2.08
CA ALA A 38 7.22 -9.28 2.87
C ALA A 38 8.07 -8.41 3.83
N ASP A 39 8.34 -7.16 3.47
CA ASP A 39 9.07 -6.19 4.30
C ASP A 39 8.17 -5.46 5.34
N GLY A 40 6.85 -5.59 5.20
CA GLY A 40 5.84 -5.02 6.09
C GLY A 40 4.77 -4.19 5.37
N PRO A 41 3.98 -3.41 6.14
CA PRO A 41 2.92 -2.57 5.60
C PRO A 41 3.49 -1.39 4.80
N VAL A 42 2.97 -1.19 3.59
CA VAL A 42 3.29 -0.09 2.69
C VAL A 42 2.00 0.52 2.17
N GLU A 43 1.93 1.83 2.15
CA GLU A 43 0.75 2.56 1.72
C GLU A 43 0.98 3.15 0.33
N PHE A 44 -0.03 3.01 -0.54
CA PHE A 44 0.00 3.48 -1.92
C PHE A 44 -1.27 4.24 -2.25
N SER A 45 -1.15 5.30 -3.04
CA SER A 45 -2.32 6.01 -3.58
C SER A 45 -2.54 5.59 -5.02
N ILE A 46 -3.71 5.03 -5.34
CA ILE A 46 -4.06 4.68 -6.72
C ILE A 46 -4.51 5.95 -7.41
N VAL A 47 -3.77 6.39 -8.41
CA VAL A 47 -4.07 7.61 -9.17
C VAL A 47 -4.12 7.33 -10.66
N VAL A 48 -4.55 8.31 -11.44
CA VAL A 48 -4.45 8.24 -12.91
C VAL A 48 -2.98 8.33 -13.35
N PRO A 49 -2.60 7.78 -14.51
CA PRO A 49 -1.23 7.83 -15.05
C PRO A 49 -0.62 9.24 -15.06
N ALA A 50 -1.41 10.27 -15.28
CA ALA A 50 -0.95 11.66 -15.36
C ALA A 50 -0.50 12.24 -14.01
N GLU A 51 -0.94 11.65 -12.90
CA GLU A 51 -0.65 12.09 -11.52
C GLU A 51 0.25 11.10 -10.77
N ALA A 52 0.70 10.05 -11.44
CA ALA A 52 1.51 9.01 -10.85
C ALA A 52 2.93 9.50 -10.58
N ASP A 53 3.37 9.29 -9.35
CA ASP A 53 4.64 9.75 -8.83
C ASP A 53 5.18 8.76 -7.80
N VAL A 54 6.32 8.15 -8.11
CA VAL A 54 6.92 7.11 -7.28
C VAL A 54 7.51 7.69 -5.99
N ALA A 55 7.95 8.96 -6.00
CA ALA A 55 8.52 9.61 -4.82
C ALA A 55 7.44 9.88 -3.76
N GLU A 56 6.20 10.13 -4.21
CA GLU A 56 5.01 10.35 -3.38
C GLU A 56 4.20 9.06 -3.10
N ALA A 57 4.72 7.87 -3.44
CA ALA A 57 4.00 6.60 -3.32
C ALA A 57 2.66 6.55 -4.07
N ARG A 58 2.56 7.26 -5.20
CA ARG A 58 1.38 7.30 -6.07
C ARG A 58 1.55 6.34 -7.24
N VAL A 59 0.68 5.35 -7.30
CA VAL A 59 0.72 4.25 -8.28
C VAL A 59 -0.38 4.47 -9.32
N SER A 60 -0.02 4.42 -10.60
CA SER A 60 -1.01 4.51 -11.67
C SER A 60 -1.96 3.31 -11.64
N ALA A 61 -3.24 3.58 -11.83
CA ALA A 61 -4.28 2.60 -12.15
C ALA A 61 -3.93 1.70 -13.35
N GLU A 62 -3.07 2.17 -14.27
CA GLU A 62 -2.60 1.41 -15.44
C GLU A 62 -1.34 0.56 -15.18
N SER A 63 -0.65 0.78 -14.07
CA SER A 63 0.52 -0.01 -13.70
C SER A 63 0.13 -1.44 -13.33
N PRO A 64 1.05 -2.43 -13.43
CA PRO A 64 0.76 -3.82 -13.06
C PRO A 64 0.21 -3.97 -11.63
N LEU A 65 0.75 -3.19 -10.69
CA LEU A 65 0.27 -3.13 -9.31
C LEU A 65 -1.13 -2.50 -9.21
N GLY A 66 -1.33 -1.32 -9.79
CA GLY A 66 -2.62 -0.61 -9.75
C GLY A 66 -3.75 -1.43 -10.39
N ARG A 67 -3.49 -2.08 -11.53
CA ARG A 67 -4.46 -2.99 -12.17
C ARG A 67 -4.77 -4.22 -11.34
N ALA A 68 -3.79 -4.73 -10.59
CA ALA A 68 -3.99 -5.88 -9.70
C ALA A 68 -4.84 -5.50 -8.48
N LEU A 69 -4.65 -4.29 -7.96
CA LEU A 69 -5.37 -3.75 -6.80
C LEU A 69 -6.75 -3.20 -7.13
N LEU A 70 -6.99 -2.68 -8.33
CA LEU A 70 -8.29 -2.16 -8.74
C LEU A 70 -9.41 -3.19 -8.57
N GLY A 71 -10.49 -2.80 -7.91
CA GLY A 71 -11.63 -3.68 -7.64
C GLY A 71 -11.39 -4.74 -6.56
N ARG A 72 -10.25 -4.68 -5.86
CA ARG A 72 -9.95 -5.56 -4.74
C ARG A 72 -10.46 -5.00 -3.43
N HIS A 73 -10.62 -5.89 -2.47
CA HIS A 73 -11.15 -5.59 -1.16
C HIS A 73 -10.10 -5.74 -0.07
N VAL A 74 -10.31 -5.08 1.07
CA VAL A 74 -9.53 -5.34 2.29
C VAL A 74 -9.54 -6.85 2.60
N GLY A 75 -8.36 -7.41 2.82
CA GLY A 75 -8.12 -8.83 3.02
C GLY A 75 -7.77 -9.62 1.76
N ASP A 76 -7.86 -9.04 0.56
CA ASP A 76 -7.53 -9.74 -0.69
C ASP A 76 -6.01 -9.76 -0.93
N GLU A 77 -5.47 -10.92 -1.32
CA GLU A 77 -4.08 -11.06 -1.77
C GLU A 77 -4.02 -10.88 -3.29
N VAL A 78 -3.17 -9.97 -3.74
CA VAL A 78 -2.90 -9.75 -5.15
C VAL A 78 -1.46 -10.08 -5.49
N ARG A 79 -1.26 -10.60 -6.70
CA ARG A 79 0.06 -10.88 -7.26
C ARG A 79 0.25 -10.07 -8.52
N TYR A 80 1.37 -9.39 -8.63
CA TYR A 80 1.68 -8.54 -9.77
C TYR A 80 3.11 -8.80 -10.27
N ARG A 81 3.34 -8.53 -11.56
CA ARG A 81 4.70 -8.57 -12.11
C ARG A 81 5.38 -7.24 -11.88
N ALA A 82 6.47 -7.30 -11.13
CA ALA A 82 7.45 -6.23 -11.02
C ALA A 82 8.71 -6.58 -11.85
N PRO A 83 9.57 -5.61 -12.15
CA PRO A 83 10.85 -5.87 -12.83
C PRO A 83 11.74 -6.88 -12.08
N GLY A 84 11.59 -6.99 -10.76
CA GLY A 84 12.31 -7.93 -9.90
C GLY A 84 11.68 -9.33 -9.77
N GLY A 85 10.54 -9.59 -10.44
CA GLY A 85 9.82 -10.85 -10.34
C GLY A 85 8.33 -10.68 -10.01
N VAL A 86 7.68 -11.78 -9.63
CA VAL A 86 6.28 -11.75 -9.17
C VAL A 86 6.28 -11.44 -7.67
N LEU A 87 5.69 -10.32 -7.30
CA LEU A 87 5.49 -9.91 -5.91
C LEU A 87 4.04 -10.15 -5.51
N ALA A 88 3.83 -10.48 -4.23
CA ALA A 88 2.52 -10.72 -3.64
C ALA A 88 2.32 -9.76 -2.48
N VAL A 89 1.19 -9.06 -2.47
CA VAL A 89 0.83 -8.12 -1.41
C VAL A 89 -0.61 -8.36 -1.00
N THR A 90 -0.89 -8.19 0.29
CA THR A 90 -2.24 -8.32 0.84
C THR A 90 -2.79 -6.96 1.17
N VAL A 91 -3.99 -6.63 0.69
CA VAL A 91 -4.66 -5.38 1.07
C VAL A 91 -5.04 -5.47 2.54
N VAL A 92 -4.49 -4.60 3.38
CA VAL A 92 -4.83 -4.55 4.81
C VAL A 92 -5.79 -3.41 5.12
N GLU A 93 -5.81 -2.37 4.29
CA GLU A 93 -6.67 -1.21 4.51
C GLU A 93 -6.94 -0.45 3.20
N VAL A 94 -8.14 0.11 3.07
CA VAL A 94 -8.54 0.94 1.93
C VAL A 94 -9.25 2.18 2.45
N HIS A 95 -8.78 3.34 2.01
CA HIS A 95 -9.37 4.65 2.23
C HIS A 95 -9.73 5.26 0.87
N GLY A 96 -10.91 5.83 0.69
CA GLY A 96 -11.31 6.41 -0.61
C GLY A 96 -12.48 7.35 -0.54
#